data_AF-A0A7J9MXD3-F1
#
_entry.id   AF-A0A7J9MXD3-F1
#
_cell.length_a   1.000
_cell.length_b   1.000
_cell.length_c   1.000
_cell.angle_alpha   90.00
_cell.angle_beta   90.00
_cell.angle_gamma   90.00
#
_symmetry.space_group_name_H-M   'P 1'
#
loop_
_entity.id
_entity.type
_entity.pdbx_description
1 polymer ?
#
loop_
_entity_poly.entity_id
_entity_poly.type
_entity_poly.pdbx_seq_one_letter_code
_entity_poly.pdbx_strand_id
1 'polypeptide(L)'
;MYGIAVAALGMLSTIATGLAIDAYGPISDNAGGIAEMAGMSHRIRERTDALDAAGNTTAAIGKVSSCFRLSMTLISSFISVWHNKFVLHFQGFAIGSAALVSLALFGAFVSRAAISTVDVLTPKVFIGLLVGAMLPYWFSAMTMKSVGSAALKMVEEVRRQFNTIPGLMEGTTKPDYATCVKISTDASIKEMIPPGALVMLTPLVVGIFFGVETLSGVLAGSLVSGVQIAISASNTGGAWDNAKKYIEAGASPHAKSLGPKGSDPHKAAVIGDTIGDPLKDTSGPSLNILIKLMAVESL
;
A
#
# COMPACT_ATOMS: atom_id res chain seq x y z
N MET A 1 28.14 1.82 -2.16
CA MET A 1 27.12 0.78 -1.91
C MET A 1 27.00 0.40 -0.45
N TYR A 2 28.08 0.07 0.27
CA TYR A 2 28.03 -0.26 1.71
C TYR A 2 27.30 0.81 2.56
N GLY A 3 27.64 2.10 2.41
CA GLY A 3 26.97 3.17 3.14
C GLY A 3 25.46 3.30 2.85
N ILE A 4 25.02 3.00 1.62
CA ILE A 4 23.60 3.00 1.25
C ILE A 4 22.88 1.82 1.92
N ALA A 5 23.51 0.64 1.93
CA ALA A 5 22.97 -0.54 2.61
C ALA A 5 22.86 -0.33 4.14
N VAL A 6 23.88 0.28 4.76
CA VAL A 6 23.85 0.62 6.20
C VAL A 6 22.81 1.70 6.49
N ALA A 7 22.62 2.69 5.61
CA ALA A 7 21.54 3.67 5.75
C ALA A 7 20.15 3.02 5.67
N ALA A 8 19.96 2.04 4.79
CA ALA A 8 18.73 1.26 4.71
C ALA A 8 18.49 0.44 5.98
N LEU A 9 19.54 -0.20 6.52
CA LEU A 9 19.47 -0.91 7.81
C LEU A 9 19.20 0.05 8.98
N GLY A 10 19.83 1.24 8.97
CA GLY A 10 19.59 2.29 9.96
C GLY A 10 18.14 2.74 9.99
N MET A 11 17.49 2.78 8.82
CA MET A 11 16.04 2.95 8.76
C MET A 11 15.32 1.75 9.43
N LEU A 12 15.64 0.52 9.09
CA LEU A 12 14.95 -0.63 9.70
C LEU A 12 15.42 -0.99 11.13
N SER A 13 16.33 -0.22 11.74
CA SER A 13 16.91 -0.51 13.06
C SER A 13 15.90 -0.60 14.21
N THR A 14 14.74 0.02 14.03
CA THR A 14 13.65 0.14 15.01
C THR A 14 12.39 -0.60 14.54
N ILE A 15 12.58 -1.62 13.69
CA ILE A 15 11.51 -2.41 13.07
C ILE A 15 10.53 -3.02 14.09
N ALA A 16 10.98 -3.41 15.28
CA ALA A 16 10.10 -3.99 16.30
C ALA A 16 9.01 -2.99 16.74
N THR A 17 9.40 -1.76 17.05
CA THR A 17 8.44 -0.68 17.38
C THR A 17 7.56 -0.36 16.18
N GLY A 18 8.14 -0.34 14.98
CA GLY A 18 7.41 -0.09 13.74
C GLY A 18 6.31 -1.12 13.45
N LEU A 19 6.62 -2.41 13.59
CA LEU A 19 5.66 -3.50 13.44
C LEU A 19 4.59 -3.46 14.52
N ALA A 20 4.94 -3.10 15.77
CA ALA A 20 3.97 -3.00 16.84
C ALA A 20 2.90 -1.93 16.58
N ILE A 21 3.31 -0.73 16.09
CA ILE A 21 2.35 0.35 15.80
C ILE A 21 1.53 0.11 14.53
N ASP A 22 2.06 -0.66 13.58
CA ASP A 22 1.35 -1.01 12.36
C ASP A 22 0.34 -2.14 12.62
N ALA A 23 0.77 -3.21 13.27
CA ALA A 23 -0.10 -4.32 13.67
C ALA A 23 -1.25 -3.87 14.59
N TYR A 24 -1.03 -2.79 15.37
CA TYR A 24 -2.07 -2.16 16.16
C TYR A 24 -3.30 -1.71 15.34
N GLY A 25 -3.11 -1.28 14.08
CA GLY A 25 -4.18 -0.81 13.21
C GLY A 25 -5.22 -1.89 12.91
N PRO A 26 -4.84 -3.00 12.24
CA PRO A 26 -5.76 -4.10 11.94
C PRO A 26 -6.36 -4.77 13.19
N ILE A 27 -5.66 -4.75 14.33
CA ILE A 27 -6.23 -5.22 15.60
C ILE A 27 -7.38 -4.31 16.05
N SER A 28 -7.20 -2.99 15.94
CA SER A 28 -8.21 -1.99 16.32
C SER A 28 -9.43 -2.02 15.39
N ASP A 29 -9.20 -2.19 14.09
CA ASP A 29 -10.26 -2.36 13.08
C ASP A 29 -11.13 -3.60 13.39
N ASN A 30 -10.51 -4.76 13.58
CA ASN A 30 -11.21 -5.97 13.98
C ASN A 30 -11.99 -5.81 15.29
N ALA A 31 -11.43 -5.11 16.28
CA ALA A 31 -12.12 -4.82 17.53
C ALA A 31 -13.40 -4.00 17.31
N GLY A 32 -13.35 -3.01 16.40
CA GLY A 32 -14.54 -2.25 15.98
C GLY A 32 -15.56 -3.15 15.29
N GLY A 33 -15.14 -3.99 14.35
CA GLY A 33 -16.02 -4.93 13.65
C GLY A 33 -16.73 -5.90 14.60
N ILE A 34 -16.00 -6.46 15.57
CA ILE A 34 -16.57 -7.34 16.61
C ILE A 34 -17.58 -6.58 17.48
N ALA A 35 -17.27 -5.35 17.89
CA ALA A 35 -18.18 -4.54 18.70
C ALA A 35 -19.52 -4.29 18.00
N GLU A 36 -19.48 -4.02 16.69
CA GLU A 36 -20.68 -3.82 15.85
C GLU A 36 -21.47 -5.13 15.70
N MET A 37 -20.79 -6.23 15.34
CA MET A 37 -21.43 -7.54 15.15
C MET A 37 -22.03 -8.12 16.44
N ALA A 38 -21.49 -7.75 17.61
CA ALA A 38 -21.99 -8.16 18.92
C ALA A 38 -23.09 -7.23 19.47
N GLY A 39 -23.49 -6.18 18.74
CA GLY A 39 -24.51 -5.23 19.19
C GLY A 39 -24.12 -4.46 20.46
N MET A 40 -22.83 -4.18 20.65
CA MET A 40 -22.34 -3.45 21.82
C MET A 40 -22.77 -1.97 21.77
N SER A 41 -22.65 -1.26 22.90
CA SER A 41 -23.08 0.14 22.99
C SER A 41 -22.33 1.06 22.01
N HIS A 42 -23.01 2.10 21.51
CA HIS A 42 -22.43 3.10 20.60
C HIS A 42 -21.12 3.73 21.14
N ARG A 43 -21.01 3.91 22.46
CA ARG A 43 -19.80 4.43 23.11
C ARG A 43 -18.57 3.52 22.92
N ILE A 44 -18.75 2.21 22.78
CA ILE A 44 -17.66 1.28 22.47
C ILE A 44 -17.23 1.49 21.02
N ARG A 45 -18.18 1.61 20.08
CA ARG A 45 -17.89 1.87 18.67
C ARG A 45 -17.16 3.20 18.45
N GLU A 46 -17.57 4.27 19.14
CA GLU A 46 -16.87 5.57 19.12
C GLU A 46 -15.40 5.46 19.55
N ARG A 47 -15.12 4.64 20.57
CA ARG A 47 -13.74 4.40 21.03
C ARG A 47 -12.95 3.61 20.01
N THR A 48 -13.51 2.53 19.46
CA THR A 48 -12.82 1.72 18.45
C THR A 48 -12.61 2.51 17.16
N ASP A 49 -13.56 3.34 16.73
CA ASP A 49 -13.41 4.21 15.55
C ASP A 49 -12.27 5.23 15.73
N ALA A 50 -12.06 5.75 16.95
CA ALA A 50 -10.93 6.62 17.25
C ALA A 50 -9.58 5.87 17.19
N LEU A 51 -9.53 4.64 17.70
CA LEU A 51 -8.34 3.79 17.65
C LEU A 51 -8.02 3.38 16.20
N ASP A 52 -9.05 3.07 15.42
CA ASP A 52 -8.98 2.67 14.03
C ASP A 52 -8.59 3.85 13.11
N ALA A 53 -9.06 5.08 13.37
CA ALA A 53 -8.56 6.29 12.69
C ALA A 53 -7.06 6.55 12.96
N ALA A 54 -6.63 6.30 14.21
CA ALA A 54 -5.20 6.34 14.54
C ALA A 54 -4.44 5.22 13.81
N GLY A 55 -5.01 4.02 13.72
CA GLY A 55 -4.49 2.87 12.96
C GLY A 55 -4.33 3.15 11.47
N ASN A 56 -5.29 3.81 10.84
CA ASN A 56 -5.17 4.24 9.45
C ASN A 56 -4.06 5.26 9.26
N THR A 57 -3.87 6.14 10.24
CA THR A 57 -2.81 7.11 10.22
C THR A 57 -1.45 6.43 10.46
N THR A 58 -1.36 5.42 11.34
CA THR A 58 -0.14 4.61 11.47
C THR A 58 0.15 3.82 10.20
N ALA A 59 -0.87 3.30 9.52
CA ALA A 59 -0.75 2.59 8.25
C ALA A 59 -0.40 3.52 7.08
N ALA A 60 -0.92 4.75 7.04
CA ALA A 60 -0.65 5.73 5.97
C ALA A 60 0.67 6.47 6.16
N ILE A 61 1.01 6.91 7.38
CA ILE A 61 2.38 7.31 7.73
C ILE A 61 3.32 6.12 7.55
N GLY A 62 2.76 4.94 7.77
CA GLY A 62 3.24 3.64 7.36
C GLY A 62 3.42 3.44 5.85
N LYS A 63 3.08 4.34 4.95
CA LYS A 63 3.36 4.09 3.53
C LYS A 63 4.20 5.20 2.91
N VAL A 64 4.44 6.32 3.61
CA VAL A 64 4.70 7.60 2.91
C VAL A 64 5.96 8.37 3.31
N SER A 65 6.57 8.14 4.46
CA SER A 65 7.82 8.81 4.91
C SER A 65 9.09 8.45 4.11
N SER A 66 9.10 8.70 2.80
CA SER A 66 10.29 8.68 1.92
C SER A 66 10.90 10.08 1.73
N CYS A 67 10.15 11.16 1.96
CA CYS A 67 10.62 12.52 1.64
C CYS A 67 11.32 13.25 2.80
N PHE A 68 11.29 12.72 4.04
CA PHE A 68 11.64 13.51 5.22
C PHE A 68 13.10 13.39 5.70
N ARG A 69 13.88 12.45 5.14
CA ARG A 69 15.26 12.20 5.60
C ARG A 69 16.34 12.74 4.65
N LEU A 70 16.03 12.98 3.37
CA LEU A 70 16.93 13.72 2.47
C LEU A 70 16.95 15.24 2.76
N SER A 71 15.91 15.77 3.42
CA SER A 71 15.78 17.17 3.83
C SER A 71 16.24 17.44 5.28
N MET A 72 16.78 16.45 6.00
CA MET A 72 17.18 16.58 7.40
C MET A 72 18.41 17.48 7.65
N THR A 73 19.04 18.05 6.61
CA THR A 73 20.00 19.15 6.78
C THR A 73 19.31 20.52 6.87
N LEU A 74 18.06 20.65 6.40
CA LEU A 74 17.26 21.89 6.45
C LEU A 74 16.25 21.94 7.62
N ILE A 75 16.00 20.82 8.30
CA ILE A 75 14.96 20.70 9.36
C ILE A 75 15.56 20.69 10.77
N SER A 76 16.84 21.07 10.94
CA SER A 76 17.40 21.35 12.28
C SER A 76 16.61 22.47 13.02
N SER A 77 16.10 23.46 12.28
CA SER A 77 15.41 24.61 12.85
C SER A 77 13.92 24.40 13.16
N PHE A 78 13.31 23.27 12.75
CA PHE A 78 11.89 22.99 12.97
C PHE A 78 11.61 21.97 14.09
N ILE A 79 12.66 21.33 14.62
CA ILE A 79 12.59 20.33 15.72
C ILE A 79 12.10 20.94 17.04
N SER A 80 12.14 22.27 17.19
CA SER A 80 11.71 22.96 18.42
C SER A 80 10.19 23.05 18.59
N VAL A 81 9.38 22.88 17.54
CA VAL A 81 7.92 23.14 17.59
C VAL A 81 7.08 21.88 17.84
N TRP A 82 7.63 20.68 17.66
CA TRP A 82 6.89 19.41 17.71
C TRP A 82 7.35 18.45 18.82
N HIS A 83 7.81 18.98 19.96
CA HIS A 83 8.42 18.20 21.05
C HIS A 83 7.47 17.20 21.75
N ASN A 84 6.16 17.20 21.51
CA ASN A 84 5.18 16.40 22.26
C ASN A 84 4.35 15.37 21.45
N LYS A 85 4.70 15.05 20.20
CA LYS A 85 4.02 13.98 19.42
C LYS A 85 5.03 13.08 18.69
N PHE A 86 5.86 12.38 19.44
CA PHE A 86 6.99 11.58 18.92
C PHE A 86 6.66 10.13 18.55
N VAL A 87 5.39 9.74 18.43
CA VAL A 87 4.98 8.35 18.16
C VAL A 87 4.03 8.36 16.98
N LEU A 88 4.49 8.03 15.76
CA LEU A 88 3.69 7.72 14.55
C LEU A 88 4.60 7.81 13.30
N HIS A 89 5.45 6.82 12.94
CA HIS A 89 6.51 7.07 11.92
C HIS A 89 7.01 5.94 10.97
N PHE A 90 6.42 4.72 10.89
CA PHE A 90 7.32 3.56 10.62
C PHE A 90 7.32 2.74 9.32
N GLN A 91 6.38 2.84 8.39
CA GLN A 91 6.44 2.03 7.15
C GLN A 91 6.55 2.88 5.86
N GLY A 92 6.50 4.21 5.95
CA GLY A 92 7.10 5.07 4.92
C GLY A 92 8.61 4.85 4.77
N PHE A 93 9.20 4.35 5.85
CA PHE A 93 10.48 3.67 5.86
C PHE A 93 10.53 2.43 4.99
N ALA A 94 9.47 1.67 4.77
CA ALA A 94 9.48 0.46 3.96
C ALA A 94 9.67 0.77 2.47
N ILE A 95 9.00 1.80 1.92
CA ILE A 95 9.20 2.25 0.53
C ILE A 95 10.51 3.02 0.38
N GLY A 96 10.84 3.92 1.31
CA GLY A 96 12.12 4.65 1.29
C GLY A 96 13.33 3.74 1.49
N SER A 97 13.26 2.78 2.42
CA SER A 97 14.26 1.72 2.56
C SER A 97 14.25 0.78 1.37
N ALA A 98 13.08 0.47 0.77
CA ALA A 98 13.06 -0.29 -0.48
C ALA A 98 13.87 0.38 -1.56
N ALA A 99 13.73 1.70 -1.70
CA ALA A 99 14.50 2.45 -2.68
C ALA A 99 16.01 2.36 -2.40
N LEU A 100 16.44 2.56 -1.14
CA LEU A 100 17.86 2.47 -0.78
C LEU A 100 18.42 1.04 -0.89
N VAL A 101 17.68 0.03 -0.44
CA VAL A 101 18.07 -1.38 -0.58
C VAL A 101 18.20 -1.74 -2.05
N SER A 102 17.21 -1.37 -2.86
CA SER A 102 17.22 -1.67 -4.30
C SER A 102 18.35 -0.95 -5.01
N LEU A 103 18.68 0.28 -4.61
CA LEU A 103 19.86 1.00 -5.11
C LEU A 103 21.17 0.33 -4.71
N ALA A 104 21.27 -0.17 -3.47
CA ALA A 104 22.44 -0.92 -3.02
C ALA A 104 22.61 -2.25 -3.76
N LEU A 105 21.51 -2.99 -3.95
CA LEU A 105 21.47 -4.24 -4.71
C LEU A 105 21.78 -4.02 -6.19
N PHE A 106 21.26 -2.94 -6.78
CA PHE A 106 21.60 -2.54 -8.14
C PHE A 106 23.11 -2.32 -8.31
N GLY A 107 23.74 -1.58 -7.39
CA GLY A 107 25.20 -1.41 -7.44
C GLY A 107 26.00 -2.70 -7.22
N ALA A 108 25.48 -3.62 -6.38
CA ALA A 108 26.06 -4.95 -6.21
C ALA A 108 25.92 -5.78 -7.49
N PHE A 109 24.78 -5.72 -8.15
CA PHE A 109 24.50 -6.41 -9.42
C PHE A 109 25.45 -5.94 -10.53
N VAL A 110 25.59 -4.62 -10.73
CA VAL A 110 26.51 -4.05 -11.72
C VAL A 110 27.94 -4.53 -11.51
N SER A 111 28.39 -4.60 -10.25
CA SER A 111 29.71 -5.10 -9.89
C SER A 111 29.84 -6.61 -10.15
N ARG A 112 28.82 -7.39 -9.80
CA ARG A 112 28.81 -8.85 -9.96
C ARG A 112 28.75 -9.30 -11.42
N ALA A 113 28.00 -8.55 -12.24
CA ALA A 113 27.85 -8.75 -13.67
C ALA A 113 29.05 -8.23 -14.50
N ALA A 114 30.10 -7.72 -13.84
CA ALA A 114 31.30 -7.17 -14.47
C ALA A 114 31.03 -6.06 -15.50
N ILE A 115 30.01 -5.22 -15.24
CA ILE A 115 29.68 -4.07 -16.08
C ILE A 115 30.60 -2.90 -15.71
N SER A 116 31.36 -2.38 -16.67
CA SER A 116 32.31 -1.27 -16.44
C SER A 116 31.62 0.06 -16.18
N THR A 117 30.58 0.39 -16.94
CA THR A 117 29.79 1.62 -16.78
C THR A 117 28.39 1.39 -17.30
N VAL A 118 27.38 1.77 -16.50
CA VAL A 118 25.98 1.81 -16.94
C VAL A 118 25.73 3.19 -17.55
N ASP A 119 25.89 3.30 -18.87
CA ASP A 119 25.64 4.55 -19.60
C ASP A 119 24.19 4.61 -20.10
N VAL A 120 23.44 5.57 -19.57
CA VAL A 120 22.03 5.82 -19.89
C VAL A 120 21.84 6.17 -21.37
N LEU A 121 22.84 6.72 -22.05
CA LEU A 121 22.75 7.10 -23.46
C LEU A 121 22.95 5.90 -24.40
N THR A 122 23.25 4.72 -23.88
CA THR A 122 23.35 3.52 -24.71
C THR A 122 21.97 2.93 -25.02
N PRO A 123 21.74 2.43 -26.26
CA PRO A 123 20.43 1.89 -26.65
C PRO A 123 19.93 0.79 -25.71
N LYS A 124 20.80 -0.15 -25.31
CA LYS A 124 20.44 -1.26 -24.41
C LYS A 124 19.92 -0.78 -23.06
N VAL A 125 20.64 0.15 -22.42
CA VAL A 125 20.26 0.67 -21.11
C VAL A 125 19.01 1.52 -21.21
N PHE A 126 18.88 2.35 -22.25
CA PHE A 126 17.74 3.26 -22.40
C PHE A 126 16.43 2.52 -22.67
N ILE A 127 16.42 1.49 -23.52
CA ILE A 127 15.21 0.67 -23.73
C ILE A 127 14.84 -0.07 -22.45
N GLY A 128 15.84 -0.57 -21.70
CA GLY A 128 15.62 -1.20 -20.41
C GLY A 128 15.00 -0.22 -19.42
N LEU A 129 15.48 1.02 -19.38
CA LEU A 129 14.97 2.07 -18.52
C LEU A 129 13.49 2.37 -18.78
N LEU A 130 13.10 2.54 -20.04
CA LEU A 130 11.72 2.81 -20.42
C LEU A 130 10.79 1.63 -20.11
N VAL A 131 11.21 0.41 -20.44
CA VAL A 131 10.45 -0.80 -20.14
C VAL A 131 10.31 -0.99 -18.64
N GLY A 132 11.41 -0.84 -17.89
CA GLY A 132 11.43 -0.94 -16.44
C GLY A 132 10.52 0.07 -15.77
N ALA A 133 10.49 1.31 -16.25
CA ALA A 133 9.61 2.36 -15.73
C ALA A 133 8.12 2.07 -15.94
N MET A 134 7.77 1.26 -16.95
CA MET A 134 6.40 0.84 -17.24
C MET A 134 5.92 -0.33 -16.35
N LEU A 135 6.82 -1.21 -15.90
CA LEU A 135 6.46 -2.40 -15.11
C LEU A 135 5.61 -2.12 -13.86
N PRO A 136 5.88 -1.08 -13.04
CA PRO A 136 5.03 -0.73 -11.90
C PRO A 136 3.58 -0.42 -12.31
N TYR A 137 3.38 0.21 -13.46
CA TYR A 137 2.05 0.53 -13.98
C TYR A 137 1.34 -0.73 -14.49
N TRP A 138 2.06 -1.63 -15.17
CA TRP A 138 1.49 -2.90 -15.61
C TRP A 138 1.09 -3.78 -14.41
N PHE A 139 1.96 -3.87 -13.40
CA PHE A 139 1.66 -4.55 -12.14
C PHE A 139 0.41 -3.97 -11.45
N SER A 140 0.34 -2.64 -11.38
CA SER A 140 -0.80 -1.93 -10.78
C SER A 140 -2.10 -2.16 -11.58
N ALA A 141 -2.03 -2.16 -12.90
CA ALA A 141 -3.20 -2.42 -13.75
C ALA A 141 -3.77 -3.82 -13.53
N MET A 142 -2.92 -4.85 -13.39
CA MET A 142 -3.38 -6.22 -13.10
C MET A 142 -4.04 -6.28 -11.73
N THR A 143 -3.34 -5.83 -10.68
CA THR A 143 -3.85 -5.90 -9.30
C THR A 143 -5.13 -5.10 -9.09
N MET A 144 -5.23 -3.89 -9.63
CA MET A 144 -6.45 -3.08 -9.55
C MET A 144 -7.63 -3.72 -10.29
N LYS A 145 -7.39 -4.29 -11.48
CA LYS A 145 -8.44 -4.98 -12.25
C LYS A 145 -8.92 -6.24 -11.52
N SER A 146 -8.03 -7.00 -10.91
CA SER A 146 -8.36 -8.19 -10.14
C SER A 146 -9.23 -7.86 -8.93
N VAL A 147 -8.89 -6.82 -8.16
CA VAL A 147 -9.72 -6.35 -7.04
C VAL A 147 -11.07 -5.83 -7.54
N GLY A 148 -11.11 -5.01 -8.60
CA GLY A 148 -12.35 -4.48 -9.14
C GLY A 148 -13.31 -5.59 -9.61
N SER A 149 -12.78 -6.63 -10.25
CA SER A 149 -13.58 -7.79 -10.71
C SER A 149 -14.10 -8.62 -9.54
N ALA A 150 -13.29 -8.82 -8.49
CA ALA A 150 -13.71 -9.53 -7.28
C ALA A 150 -14.74 -8.73 -6.47
N ALA A 151 -14.54 -7.42 -6.35
CA ALA A 151 -15.45 -6.52 -5.66
C ALA A 151 -16.82 -6.45 -6.35
N LEU A 152 -16.86 -6.42 -7.68
CA LEU A 152 -18.12 -6.44 -8.44
C LEU A 152 -18.91 -7.72 -8.14
N LYS A 153 -18.27 -8.89 -8.13
CA LYS A 153 -18.91 -10.16 -7.75
C LYS A 153 -19.39 -10.15 -6.30
N MET A 154 -18.62 -9.54 -5.39
CA MET A 154 -19.00 -9.39 -3.99
C MET A 154 -20.26 -8.53 -3.85
N VAL A 155 -20.34 -7.42 -4.58
CA VAL A 155 -21.51 -6.52 -4.59
C VAL A 155 -22.74 -7.24 -5.13
N GLU A 156 -22.60 -8.00 -6.22
CA GLU A 156 -23.69 -8.80 -6.78
C GLU A 156 -24.20 -9.85 -5.80
N GLU A 157 -23.29 -10.56 -5.11
CA GLU A 157 -23.66 -11.57 -4.13
C GLU A 157 -24.34 -10.96 -2.89
N VAL A 158 -23.79 -9.88 -2.35
CA VAL A 158 -24.41 -9.18 -1.20
C VAL A 158 -25.80 -8.67 -1.57
N ARG A 159 -25.98 -8.10 -2.77
CA ARG A 159 -27.29 -7.70 -3.28
C ARG A 159 -28.23 -8.89 -3.43
N ARG A 160 -27.75 -10.02 -3.95
CA ARG A 160 -28.54 -11.25 -4.07
C ARG A 160 -29.04 -11.69 -2.70
N GLN A 161 -28.18 -11.74 -1.68
CA GLN A 161 -28.59 -12.13 -0.33
C GLN A 161 -29.65 -11.19 0.24
N PHE A 162 -29.44 -9.87 0.18
CA PHE A 162 -30.42 -8.89 0.67
C PHE A 162 -31.76 -8.94 -0.06
N ASN A 163 -31.78 -9.21 -1.37
CA ASN A 163 -33.00 -9.22 -2.16
C ASN A 163 -33.75 -10.55 -2.13
N THR A 164 -33.08 -11.67 -1.84
CA THR A 164 -33.67 -13.02 -1.97
C THR A 164 -33.85 -13.77 -0.67
N ILE A 165 -33.12 -13.43 0.40
CA ILE A 165 -33.23 -14.08 1.71
C ILE A 165 -34.23 -13.29 2.56
N PRO A 166 -35.44 -13.83 2.84
CA PRO A 166 -36.43 -13.14 3.65
C PRO A 166 -35.95 -12.97 5.09
N GLY A 167 -36.22 -11.80 5.69
CA GLY A 167 -35.87 -11.54 7.09
C GLY A 167 -34.42 -11.10 7.32
N LEU A 168 -33.60 -10.97 6.26
CA LEU A 168 -32.19 -10.62 6.38
C LEU A 168 -31.98 -9.13 6.71
N MET A 169 -32.69 -8.23 6.02
CA MET A 169 -32.65 -6.78 6.31
C MET A 169 -33.27 -6.45 7.67
N GLU A 170 -34.25 -7.25 8.08
CA GLU A 170 -34.93 -7.14 9.38
C GLU A 170 -34.09 -7.73 10.53
N GLY A 171 -32.96 -8.36 10.24
CA GLY A 171 -32.05 -8.94 11.24
C GLY A 171 -32.56 -10.24 11.88
N THR A 172 -33.58 -10.87 11.31
CA THR A 172 -34.18 -12.12 11.82
C THR A 172 -33.51 -13.37 11.27
N THR A 173 -32.89 -13.28 10.10
CA THR A 173 -32.20 -14.38 9.41
C THR A 173 -30.70 -14.10 9.35
N LYS A 174 -29.87 -15.15 9.50
CA LYS A 174 -28.41 -15.01 9.37
C LYS A 174 -27.99 -14.99 7.89
N PRO A 175 -27.05 -14.11 7.48
CA PRO A 175 -26.49 -14.11 6.13
C PRO A 175 -25.59 -15.31 5.88
N ASP A 176 -25.35 -15.60 4.61
CA ASP A 176 -24.38 -16.60 4.18
C ASP A 176 -23.00 -15.96 4.00
N TYR A 177 -22.20 -16.02 5.08
CA TYR A 177 -20.82 -15.55 5.06
C TYR A 177 -19.89 -16.42 4.20
N ALA A 178 -20.18 -17.72 4.06
CA ALA A 178 -19.27 -18.66 3.41
C ALA A 178 -19.15 -18.38 1.90
N THR A 179 -20.24 -17.96 1.26
CA THR A 179 -20.20 -17.58 -0.16
C THR A 179 -19.34 -16.33 -0.40
N CYS A 180 -19.43 -15.31 0.46
CA CYS A 180 -18.56 -14.13 0.37
C CYS A 180 -17.08 -14.49 0.56
N VAL A 181 -16.76 -15.34 1.54
CA VAL A 181 -15.39 -15.86 1.77
C VAL A 181 -14.89 -16.64 0.54
N LYS A 182 -15.74 -17.46 -0.08
CA LYS A 182 -15.38 -18.22 -1.28
C LYS A 182 -15.04 -17.31 -2.46
N ILE A 183 -15.80 -16.24 -2.69
CA ILE A 183 -15.56 -15.30 -3.80
C ILE A 183 -14.19 -14.63 -3.66
N SER A 184 -13.85 -14.12 -2.48
CA SER A 184 -12.54 -13.48 -2.26
C SER A 184 -11.39 -14.49 -2.29
N THR A 185 -11.60 -15.71 -1.79
CA THR A 185 -10.60 -16.79 -1.80
C THR A 185 -10.28 -17.24 -3.22
N ASP A 186 -11.30 -17.56 -4.03
CA ASP A 186 -11.11 -18.01 -5.41
C ASP A 186 -10.45 -16.94 -6.27
N ALA A 187 -10.84 -15.67 -6.07
CA ALA A 187 -10.26 -14.54 -6.79
C ALA A 187 -8.79 -14.32 -6.39
N SER A 188 -8.47 -14.26 -5.10
CA SER A 188 -7.11 -13.98 -4.63
C SER A 188 -6.11 -15.05 -5.10
N ILE A 189 -6.44 -16.33 -4.99
CA ILE A 189 -5.55 -17.43 -5.39
C ILE A 189 -5.32 -17.46 -6.91
N LYS A 190 -6.36 -17.19 -7.70
CA LYS A 190 -6.24 -17.19 -9.16
C LYS A 190 -5.48 -15.96 -9.66
N GLU A 191 -5.80 -14.79 -9.12
CA GLU A 191 -5.36 -13.50 -9.65
C GLU A 191 -3.98 -13.07 -9.11
N MET A 192 -3.44 -13.71 -8.07
CA MET A 192 -2.08 -13.45 -7.60
C MET A 192 -0.99 -13.98 -8.56
N ILE A 193 -1.33 -14.97 -9.40
CA ILE A 193 -0.37 -15.64 -10.29
C ILE A 193 0.22 -14.70 -11.35
N PRO A 194 -0.58 -13.93 -12.12
CA PRO A 194 -0.01 -13.08 -13.18
C PRO A 194 0.90 -11.95 -12.67
N PRO A 195 0.56 -11.18 -11.61
CA PRO A 195 1.48 -10.19 -11.05
C PRO A 195 2.77 -10.82 -10.50
N GLY A 196 2.68 -11.98 -9.84
CA GLY A 196 3.85 -12.71 -9.37
C GLY A 196 4.74 -13.18 -10.52
N ALA A 197 4.15 -13.75 -11.58
CA ALA A 197 4.85 -14.17 -12.78
C ALA A 197 5.53 -13.00 -13.49
N LEU A 198 4.88 -11.82 -13.58
CA LEU A 198 5.49 -10.63 -14.16
C LEU A 198 6.79 -10.27 -13.43
N VAL A 199 6.77 -10.26 -12.09
CA VAL A 199 7.93 -9.86 -11.28
C VAL A 199 9.06 -10.88 -11.39
N MET A 200 8.76 -12.18 -11.26
CA MET A 200 9.78 -13.24 -11.30
C MET A 200 10.34 -13.46 -12.72
N LEU A 201 9.50 -13.41 -13.75
CA LEU A 201 9.96 -13.71 -15.11
C LEU A 201 10.69 -12.53 -15.74
N THR A 202 10.47 -11.29 -15.28
CA THR A 202 11.09 -10.11 -15.90
C THR A 202 12.63 -10.16 -15.84
N PRO A 203 13.28 -10.34 -14.68
CA PRO A 203 14.74 -10.43 -14.62
C PRO A 203 15.30 -11.58 -15.45
N LEU A 204 14.64 -12.75 -15.43
CA LEU A 204 15.03 -13.93 -16.19
C LEU A 204 14.94 -13.70 -17.70
N VAL A 205 13.81 -13.21 -18.19
CA VAL A 205 13.58 -12.95 -19.62
C VAL A 205 14.51 -11.85 -20.11
N VAL A 206 14.59 -10.71 -19.40
CA VAL A 206 15.44 -9.60 -19.84
C VAL A 206 16.92 -9.99 -19.77
N GLY A 207 17.34 -10.66 -18.69
CA GLY A 207 18.72 -11.10 -18.51
C GLY A 207 19.17 -12.12 -19.57
N ILE A 208 18.34 -13.12 -19.87
CA ILE A 208 18.68 -14.18 -20.84
C ILE A 208 18.66 -13.66 -22.27
N PHE A 209 17.65 -12.87 -22.66
CA PHE A 209 17.47 -12.48 -24.07
C PHE A 209 18.14 -11.15 -24.44
N PHE A 210 18.24 -10.19 -23.51
CA PHE A 210 18.71 -8.83 -23.79
C PHE A 210 20.01 -8.45 -23.05
N GLY A 211 20.48 -9.32 -22.16
CA GLY A 211 21.73 -9.16 -21.44
C GLY A 211 21.64 -8.25 -20.20
N VAL A 212 22.76 -8.21 -19.47
CA VAL A 212 22.88 -7.56 -18.16
C VAL A 212 22.84 -6.03 -18.23
N GLU A 213 23.21 -5.45 -19.37
CA GLU A 213 23.14 -3.99 -19.58
C GLU A 213 21.68 -3.53 -19.72
N THR A 214 20.86 -4.29 -20.44
CA THR A 214 19.42 -4.01 -20.57
C THR A 214 18.72 -4.20 -19.23
N LEU A 215 19.06 -5.27 -18.50
CA LEU A 215 18.55 -5.52 -17.16
C LEU A 215 18.90 -4.40 -16.18
N SER A 216 20.10 -3.80 -16.32
CA SER A 216 20.48 -2.62 -15.53
C SER A 216 19.54 -1.43 -15.75
N GLY A 217 19.15 -1.19 -17.01
CA GLY A 217 18.11 -0.20 -17.34
C GLY A 217 16.78 -0.53 -16.67
N VAL A 218 16.33 -1.78 -16.75
CA VAL A 218 15.05 -2.23 -16.16
C VAL A 218 15.01 -2.02 -14.65
N LEU A 219 16.09 -2.36 -13.95
CA LEU A 219 16.21 -2.16 -12.50
C LEU A 219 16.18 -0.67 -12.12
N ALA A 220 16.93 0.17 -12.84
CA ALA A 220 16.93 1.60 -12.60
C ALA A 220 15.55 2.24 -12.86
N GLY A 221 14.89 1.86 -13.96
CA GLY A 221 13.61 2.41 -14.38
C GLY A 221 12.47 2.00 -13.44
N SER A 222 12.42 0.72 -13.08
CA SER A 222 11.41 0.18 -12.16
C SER A 222 11.54 0.80 -10.76
N LEU A 223 12.76 1.06 -10.30
CA LEU A 223 13.03 1.77 -9.06
C LEU A 223 12.49 3.21 -9.07
N VAL A 224 12.95 4.04 -10.02
CA VAL A 224 12.62 5.49 -10.00
C VAL A 224 11.15 5.76 -10.31
N SER A 225 10.52 4.90 -11.12
CA SER A 225 9.10 4.98 -11.46
C SER A 225 8.22 4.40 -10.36
N GLY A 226 8.54 3.18 -9.89
CA GLY A 226 7.71 2.43 -8.94
C GLY A 226 7.58 3.10 -7.58
N VAL A 227 8.63 3.79 -7.11
CA VAL A 227 8.57 4.55 -5.87
C VAL A 227 7.49 5.65 -5.92
N GLN A 228 7.35 6.34 -7.06
CA GLN A 228 6.40 7.46 -7.17
C GLN A 228 4.95 6.98 -7.07
N ILE A 229 4.59 5.95 -7.84
CA ILE A 229 3.24 5.38 -7.83
C ILE A 229 2.92 4.68 -6.50
N ALA A 230 3.91 4.02 -5.86
CA ALA A 230 3.70 3.37 -4.57
C ALA A 230 3.37 4.39 -3.46
N ILE A 231 4.09 5.53 -3.43
CA ILE A 231 3.85 6.61 -2.46
C ILE A 231 2.51 7.29 -2.73
N SER A 232 2.21 7.64 -3.98
CA SER A 232 0.98 8.36 -4.31
C SER A 232 -0.26 7.50 -4.06
N ALA A 233 -0.27 6.24 -4.51
CA ALA A 233 -1.40 5.32 -4.30
C ALA A 233 -1.71 5.11 -2.82
N SER A 234 -0.68 4.88 -2.02
CA SER A 234 -0.83 4.64 -0.59
C SER A 234 -1.31 5.86 0.19
N ASN A 235 -0.76 7.04 -0.14
CA ASN A 235 -1.21 8.31 0.42
C ASN A 235 -2.67 8.59 0.12
N THR A 236 -3.02 8.48 -1.16
CA THR A 236 -4.35 8.83 -1.65
C THR A 236 -5.41 7.95 -1.00
N GLY A 237 -5.19 6.64 -0.92
CA GLY A 237 -6.15 5.77 -0.24
C GLY A 237 -6.22 6.01 1.27
N GLY A 238 -5.09 6.26 1.95
CA GLY A 238 -5.11 6.59 3.37
C GLY A 238 -5.80 7.93 3.69
N ALA A 239 -5.65 8.92 2.79
CA ALA A 239 -6.32 10.21 2.91
C ALA A 239 -7.83 10.09 2.73
N TRP A 240 -8.30 9.30 1.76
CA TRP A 240 -9.74 9.07 1.56
C TRP A 240 -10.39 8.34 2.73
N ASP A 241 -9.73 7.33 3.28
CA ASP A 241 -10.24 6.60 4.44
C ASP A 241 -10.35 7.51 5.68
N ASN A 242 -9.32 8.31 5.94
CA ASN A 242 -9.35 9.29 7.04
C ASN A 242 -10.36 10.41 6.80
N ALA A 243 -10.60 10.83 5.56
CA ALA A 243 -11.66 11.78 5.23
C ALA A 243 -13.06 11.22 5.53
N LYS A 244 -13.30 9.93 5.20
CA LYS A 244 -14.53 9.21 5.58
C LYS A 244 -14.66 9.17 7.11
N LYS A 245 -13.64 8.69 7.83
CA LYS A 245 -13.65 8.61 9.31
C LYS A 245 -13.85 9.97 9.98
N TYR A 246 -13.32 11.06 9.39
CA TYR A 246 -13.52 12.42 9.89
C TYR A 246 -15.00 12.84 9.86
N ILE A 247 -15.71 12.53 8.77
CA ILE A 247 -17.16 12.79 8.65
C ILE A 247 -17.94 11.91 9.63
N GLU A 248 -17.59 10.62 9.72
CA GLU A 248 -18.25 9.64 10.58
C GLU A 248 -18.11 9.97 12.08
N ALA A 249 -16.96 10.49 12.50
CA ALA A 249 -16.69 10.84 13.89
C ALA A 249 -17.41 12.12 14.34
N GLY A 250 -17.66 13.08 13.43
CA GLY A 250 -18.38 14.32 13.76
C GLY A 250 -17.75 15.13 14.92
N ALA A 251 -16.44 15.02 15.14
CA ALA A 251 -15.77 15.55 16.35
C ALA A 251 -15.57 17.08 16.35
N SER A 252 -15.84 17.76 15.23
CA SER A 252 -15.69 19.21 15.08
C SER A 252 -16.92 19.84 14.41
N PRO A 253 -17.14 21.16 14.54
CA PRO A 253 -18.27 21.83 13.87
C PRO A 253 -18.29 21.60 12.36
N HIS A 254 -17.12 21.60 11.73
CA HIS A 254 -16.98 21.32 10.30
C HIS A 254 -17.32 19.85 9.97
N ALA A 255 -16.81 18.88 10.72
CA ALA A 255 -17.17 17.47 10.53
C ALA A 255 -18.69 17.23 10.67
N LYS A 256 -19.32 17.86 11.67
CA LYS A 256 -20.78 17.78 11.88
C LYS A 256 -21.58 18.38 10.73
N SER A 257 -21.07 19.44 10.09
CA SER A 257 -21.73 20.04 8.91
C SER A 257 -21.72 19.15 7.67
N LEU A 258 -20.79 18.19 7.60
CA LEU A 258 -20.70 17.22 6.49
C LEU A 258 -21.50 15.93 6.77
N GLY A 259 -21.73 15.61 8.04
CA GLY A 259 -22.56 14.48 8.47
C GLY A 259 -24.07 14.76 8.41
N PRO A 260 -24.90 13.91 9.01
CA PRO A 260 -24.58 12.65 9.69
C PRO A 260 -24.23 11.51 8.73
N LYS A 261 -23.91 10.32 9.26
CA LYS A 261 -23.77 9.09 8.45
C LYS A 261 -25.02 8.90 7.55
N GLY A 262 -24.79 8.60 6.28
CA GLY A 262 -25.82 8.51 5.25
C GLY A 262 -26.10 9.79 4.47
N SER A 263 -25.49 10.93 4.86
CA SER A 263 -25.53 12.17 4.08
C SER A 263 -24.85 12.01 2.71
N ASP A 264 -25.14 12.90 1.76
CA ASP A 264 -24.49 12.85 0.44
C ASP A 264 -22.98 13.06 0.51
N PRO A 265 -22.44 13.98 1.33
CA PRO A 265 -20.99 14.07 1.56
C PRO A 265 -20.39 12.79 2.17
N HIS A 266 -21.10 12.12 3.09
CA HIS A 266 -20.65 10.85 3.65
C HIS A 266 -20.59 9.75 2.58
N LYS A 267 -21.63 9.62 1.75
CA LYS A 267 -21.64 8.67 0.63
C LYS A 267 -20.50 8.95 -0.35
N ALA A 268 -20.25 10.22 -0.69
CA ALA A 268 -19.14 10.59 -1.56
C ALA A 268 -17.77 10.22 -0.97
N ALA A 269 -17.59 10.40 0.35
CA ALA A 269 -16.37 9.98 1.04
C ALA A 269 -16.21 8.45 1.06
N VAL A 270 -17.31 7.69 1.23
CA VAL A 270 -17.30 6.22 1.11
C VAL A 270 -16.89 5.78 -0.29
N ILE A 271 -17.37 6.44 -1.36
CA ILE A 271 -16.91 6.14 -2.73
C ILE A 271 -15.39 6.36 -2.85
N GLY A 272 -14.87 7.49 -2.36
CA GLY A 272 -13.42 7.76 -2.36
C GLY A 272 -12.62 6.68 -1.64
N ASP A 273 -13.08 6.24 -0.46
CA ASP A 273 -12.42 5.18 0.31
C ASP A 273 -12.39 3.85 -0.46
N THR A 274 -13.52 3.44 -1.06
CA THR A 274 -13.58 2.20 -1.85
C THR A 274 -12.71 2.22 -3.11
N ILE A 275 -12.44 3.40 -3.68
CA ILE A 275 -11.44 3.56 -4.76
C ILE A 275 -10.02 3.45 -4.18
N GLY A 276 -9.82 3.98 -2.97
CA GLY A 276 -8.55 3.96 -2.24
C GLY A 276 -8.12 2.58 -1.73
N ASP A 277 -9.05 1.67 -1.45
CA ASP A 277 -8.77 0.32 -0.94
C ASP A 277 -7.78 -0.48 -1.81
N PRO A 278 -8.04 -0.72 -3.11
CA PRO A 278 -7.07 -1.44 -3.95
C PRO A 278 -5.74 -0.68 -4.10
N LEU A 279 -5.76 0.65 -4.05
CA LEU A 279 -4.57 1.48 -4.16
C LEU A 279 -3.66 1.33 -2.94
N LYS A 280 -4.23 1.43 -1.74
CA LYS A 280 -3.45 1.46 -0.49
C LYS A 280 -3.15 0.07 0.06
N ASP A 281 -3.95 -0.94 -0.24
CA ASP A 281 -3.82 -2.26 0.40
C ASP A 281 -3.50 -3.40 -0.58
N THR A 282 -3.53 -3.15 -1.90
CA THR A 282 -3.12 -4.16 -2.89
C THR A 282 -1.96 -3.69 -3.75
N SER A 283 -2.16 -2.69 -4.61
CA SER A 283 -1.15 -2.29 -5.60
C SER A 283 0.00 -1.51 -4.97
N GLY A 284 -0.28 -0.40 -4.29
CA GLY A 284 0.70 0.49 -3.66
C GLY A 284 1.75 -0.22 -2.80
N PRO A 285 1.36 -1.00 -1.76
CA PRO A 285 2.33 -1.68 -0.93
C PRO A 285 3.09 -2.78 -1.69
N SER A 286 2.44 -3.52 -2.59
CA SER A 286 3.09 -4.60 -3.34
C SER A 286 4.18 -4.11 -4.30
N LEU A 287 4.11 -2.87 -4.76
CA LEU A 287 5.16 -2.28 -5.59
C LEU A 287 6.51 -2.18 -4.88
N ASN A 288 6.54 -2.07 -3.54
CA ASN A 288 7.81 -2.11 -2.80
C ASN A 288 8.50 -3.47 -2.91
N ILE A 289 7.69 -4.54 -2.95
CA ILE A 289 8.16 -5.92 -3.10
C ILE A 289 8.65 -6.14 -4.52
N LEU A 290 7.91 -5.65 -5.53
CA LEU A 290 8.31 -5.72 -6.94
C LEU A 290 9.74 -5.20 -7.16
N ILE A 291 10.04 -4.01 -6.61
CA ILE A 291 11.35 -3.37 -6.83
C ILE A 291 12.47 -4.16 -6.13
N LYS A 292 12.26 -4.54 -4.86
CA LYS A 292 13.26 -5.31 -4.10
C LYS A 292 13.50 -6.70 -4.70
N LEU A 293 12.43 -7.38 -5.07
CA LEU A 293 12.49 -8.76 -5.54
C LEU A 293 13.24 -8.85 -6.86
N MET A 294 12.93 -7.98 -7.83
CA MET A 294 13.68 -7.94 -9.09
C MET A 294 15.16 -7.60 -8.87
N ALA A 295 15.47 -6.70 -7.93
CA ALA A 295 16.85 -6.32 -7.62
C ALA A 295 17.65 -7.46 -6.96
N VAL A 296 17.03 -8.24 -6.05
CA VAL A 296 17.67 -9.41 -5.43
C VAL A 296 17.78 -10.56 -6.43
N GLU A 297 16.75 -10.81 -7.24
CA GLU A 297 16.74 -11.89 -8.23
C GLU A 297 17.76 -11.68 -9.36
N SER A 298 18.02 -10.42 -9.71
CA SER A 298 19.01 -10.08 -10.75
C SER A 298 20.45 -10.27 -10.26
N LEU A 299 20.70 -10.15 -8.96
CA LEU A 299 22.03 -10.23 -8.33
C LEU A 299 22.55 -11.67 -8.25
#